data_AF-A0AAP5LQ25-F1
#
_entry.id   AF-A0AAP5LQ25-F1
#
_cell.length_a   1.000
_cell.length_b   1.000
_cell.length_c   1.000
_cell.angle_alpha   90.00
_cell.angle_beta   90.00
_cell.angle_gamma   90.00
#
_symmetry.space_group_name_H-M   'P 1'
#
loop_
_entity.id
_entity.type
_entity.pdbx_description
1 polymer ?
#
loop_
_entity_poly.entity_id
_entity_poly.type
_entity_poly.pdbx_seq_one_letter_code
_entity_poly.pdbx_strand_id
1 'polypeptide(L)'
;MTTIDQIEAMTTSTKRAVGSRLLPEGSAGAVTEWYPTRWPRIGGKSVFRLQDDAFIHERFALNYKPGKLVWVYAAGCGEDHRLPTATGLLGLARRLRIAVHKVSVTAQVNIRDRLRELNADRYGSLTTSADGYLCSDLGFDNWMLQHILPPTGPLRGSPVALAERSLAVRLPESMSVREFDKQLHHRMRHAALNPWLHSDAGRAHCDLIGIAPAELMRHTAYGFGEMKRVSAAQEFYFFRPRGDDADRLLRIVELIIHDHVMRPQWRKAASWRSRAQGFGHGYGVRSPSTP
;
A
#
# COMPACT_ATOMS: atom_id res chain seq x y z
N MET A 1 9.74 58.69 -3.95
CA MET A 1 8.40 58.28 -4.40
C MET A 1 8.58 57.47 -5.67
N THR A 2 8.65 56.16 -5.52
CA THR A 2 8.67 55.20 -6.62
C THR A 2 7.90 53.99 -6.09
N THR A 3 6.59 54.11 -6.35
CA THR A 3 5.56 53.09 -6.53
C THR A 3 5.61 51.79 -5.71
N ILE A 4 4.62 51.72 -4.83
CA ILE A 4 4.08 50.57 -4.08
C ILE A 4 3.70 49.39 -5.02
N ASP A 5 3.67 49.60 -6.33
CA ASP A 5 3.31 48.61 -7.36
C ASP A 5 4.31 47.45 -7.54
N GLN A 6 5.52 47.53 -6.98
CA GLN A 6 6.48 46.41 -7.03
C GLN A 6 6.26 45.35 -5.95
N ILE A 7 5.45 45.62 -4.93
CA ILE A 7 5.18 44.68 -3.83
C ILE A 7 3.98 43.76 -4.15
N GLU A 8 3.09 44.16 -5.07
CA GLU A 8 1.96 43.32 -5.51
C GLU A 8 2.35 42.19 -6.49
N ALA A 9 3.59 42.16 -6.98
CA ALA A 9 4.07 41.11 -7.89
C ALA A 9 4.56 39.82 -7.20
N MET A 10 4.47 39.71 -5.86
CA MET A 10 4.99 38.57 -5.09
C MET A 10 3.96 37.51 -4.66
N THR A 11 2.73 37.55 -5.15
CA THR A 11 1.68 36.57 -4.75
C THR A 11 0.94 35.90 -5.90
N THR A 12 1.65 35.57 -6.98
CA THR A 12 1.23 34.52 -7.91
C THR A 12 2.31 33.46 -7.97
N SER A 13 2.24 32.50 -7.04
CA SER A 13 2.97 31.24 -7.13
C SER A 13 2.78 30.69 -8.55
N THR A 14 3.83 30.74 -9.36
CA THR A 14 3.82 30.21 -10.72
C THR A 14 3.57 28.72 -10.57
N LYS A 15 2.36 28.27 -10.92
CA LYS A 15 2.03 26.84 -10.92
C LYS A 15 3.06 26.14 -11.80
N ARG A 16 3.78 25.15 -11.24
CA ARG A 16 4.76 24.35 -11.99
C ARG A 16 4.12 23.83 -13.28
N ALA A 17 4.89 23.77 -14.36
CA ALA A 17 4.44 23.12 -15.58
C ALA A 17 4.27 21.61 -15.34
N VAL A 18 3.20 21.02 -15.89
CA VAL A 18 3.00 19.56 -15.86
C VAL A 18 4.17 18.87 -16.56
N GLY A 19 4.68 17.79 -15.96
CA GLY A 19 5.87 17.08 -16.45
C GLY A 19 7.19 17.77 -16.11
N SER A 20 7.17 18.92 -15.43
CA SER A 20 8.42 19.58 -15.02
C SER A 20 9.20 18.74 -14.01
N ARG A 21 10.51 18.75 -14.16
CA ARG A 21 11.43 17.93 -13.36
C ARG A 21 11.38 18.32 -11.86
N LEU A 22 11.25 17.32 -10.98
CA LEU A 22 11.30 17.43 -9.52
C LEU A 22 12.71 17.14 -8.97
N LEU A 23 13.42 16.20 -9.60
CA LEU A 23 14.71 15.69 -9.14
C LEU A 23 15.75 15.78 -10.27
N PRO A 24 17.05 15.90 -9.96
CA PRO A 24 18.10 15.90 -10.97
C PRO A 24 18.06 14.67 -11.89
N GLU A 25 18.67 14.80 -13.06
CA GLU A 25 18.87 13.67 -13.96
C GLU A 25 19.67 12.56 -13.28
N GLY A 26 19.31 11.30 -13.56
CA GLY A 26 19.95 10.15 -12.92
C GLY A 26 19.56 9.93 -11.45
N SER A 27 18.61 10.69 -10.90
CA SER A 27 18.10 10.42 -9.55
C SER A 27 17.47 9.03 -9.45
N ALA A 28 17.79 8.31 -8.37
CA ALA A 28 17.18 7.02 -8.06
C ALA A 28 15.70 7.12 -7.66
N GLY A 29 15.17 8.33 -7.43
CA GLY A 29 13.79 8.55 -7.03
C GLY A 29 12.78 7.94 -8.00
N ALA A 30 11.71 7.33 -7.46
CA ALA A 30 10.62 6.79 -8.28
C ALA A 30 9.80 7.90 -8.94
N VAL A 31 9.74 9.09 -8.34
CA VAL A 31 8.98 10.23 -8.85
C VAL A 31 9.91 11.39 -9.13
N THR A 32 10.18 11.61 -10.42
CA THR A 32 11.14 12.59 -10.92
C THR A 32 10.48 13.77 -11.63
N GLU A 33 9.18 13.72 -11.88
CA GLU A 33 8.41 14.71 -12.63
C GLU A 33 7.16 15.13 -11.86
N TRP A 34 6.78 16.40 -11.98
CA TRP A 34 5.64 16.98 -11.29
C TRP A 34 4.36 16.81 -12.09
N TYR A 35 3.33 16.30 -11.42
CA TYR A 35 1.97 16.24 -11.93
C TYR A 35 1.02 16.82 -10.86
N PRO A 36 -0.02 17.58 -11.25
CA PRO A 36 -1.01 18.19 -10.35
C PRO A 36 -1.98 17.18 -9.72
N THR A 37 -1.55 15.93 -9.55
CA THR A 37 -2.36 14.87 -8.96
C THR A 37 -2.14 14.86 -7.46
N ARG A 38 -3.23 15.05 -6.71
CA ARG A 38 -3.20 14.87 -5.26
C ARG A 38 -3.10 13.38 -4.95
N TRP A 39 -1.98 12.97 -4.35
CA TRP A 39 -1.77 11.58 -4.00
C TRP A 39 -2.83 11.10 -3.00
N PRO A 40 -3.47 9.94 -3.24
CA PRO A 40 -4.31 9.30 -2.24
C PRO A 40 -3.50 9.01 -0.99
N ARG A 41 -4.17 9.04 0.18
CA ARG A 41 -3.51 8.77 1.47
C ARG A 41 -4.22 7.65 2.22
N ILE A 42 -3.43 6.77 2.82
CA ILE A 42 -3.94 5.72 3.70
C ILE A 42 -4.73 6.37 4.86
N GLY A 43 -5.88 5.80 5.23
CA GLY A 43 -6.80 6.43 6.18
C GLY A 43 -7.57 7.65 5.65
N GLY A 44 -7.44 8.02 4.37
CA GLY A 44 -8.25 9.08 3.74
C GLY A 44 -7.78 10.51 4.06
N LYS A 45 -8.70 11.48 4.14
CA LYS A 45 -8.34 12.89 4.40
C LYS A 45 -7.82 13.11 5.84
N SER A 46 -8.39 12.39 6.81
CA SER A 46 -8.08 12.48 8.23
C SER A 46 -7.93 11.09 8.83
N VAL A 47 -6.83 10.83 9.53
CA VAL A 47 -6.70 9.66 10.42
C VAL A 47 -7.08 10.11 11.81
N PHE A 48 -8.04 9.42 12.42
CA PHE A 48 -8.39 9.67 13.81
C PHE A 48 -7.17 9.40 14.68
N ARG A 49 -6.83 10.35 15.55
CA ARG A 49 -5.74 10.21 16.51
C ARG A 49 -6.34 9.87 17.87
N LEU A 50 -5.78 8.84 18.49
CA LEU A 50 -6.05 8.52 19.89
C LEU A 50 -5.43 9.62 20.78
N GLN A 51 -5.92 9.72 22.01
CA GLN A 51 -5.26 10.51 23.06
C GLN A 51 -3.91 9.88 23.40
N ASP A 52 -2.94 10.69 23.83
CA ASP A 52 -1.56 10.23 24.07
C ASP A 52 -1.44 9.16 25.17
N ASP A 53 -2.42 9.10 26.06
CA ASP A 53 -2.54 8.17 27.18
C ASP A 53 -3.48 6.98 26.91
N ALA A 54 -3.99 6.83 25.69
CA ALA A 54 -5.04 5.85 25.37
C ALA A 54 -4.71 4.40 25.75
N PHE A 55 -3.42 4.02 25.74
CA PHE A 55 -2.98 2.67 26.07
C PHE A 55 -2.55 2.48 27.53
N ILE A 56 -2.37 3.57 28.28
CA ILE A 56 -2.05 3.51 29.72
C ILE A 56 -3.28 3.79 30.60
N HIS A 57 -4.39 4.23 29.99
CA HIS A 57 -5.66 4.40 30.68
C HIS A 57 -6.10 3.06 31.32
N GLU A 58 -6.55 3.12 32.58
CA GLU A 58 -6.88 1.94 33.40
C GLU A 58 -7.82 0.97 32.68
N ARG A 59 -8.88 1.50 32.08
CA ARG A 59 -9.83 0.70 31.29
C ARG A 59 -9.18 -0.08 30.13
N PHE A 60 -8.20 0.48 29.43
CA PHE A 60 -7.49 -0.29 28.40
C PHE A 60 -6.64 -1.38 29.04
N ALA A 61 -5.87 -1.04 30.08
CA ALA A 61 -5.00 -1.97 30.79
C ALA A 61 -5.76 -3.18 31.38
N LEU A 62 -6.95 -2.96 31.94
CA LEU A 62 -7.80 -4.03 32.48
C LEU A 62 -8.37 -4.97 31.38
N ASN A 63 -8.63 -4.44 30.19
CA ASN A 63 -9.29 -5.18 29.10
C ASN A 63 -8.31 -5.79 28.09
N TYR A 64 -7.10 -5.26 27.99
CA TYR A 64 -6.10 -5.74 27.06
C TYR A 64 -5.41 -6.99 27.61
N LYS A 65 -5.57 -8.10 26.90
CA LYS A 65 -4.83 -9.33 27.14
C LYS A 65 -3.93 -9.63 25.92
N PRO A 66 -2.61 -9.77 26.10
CA PRO A 66 -1.69 -9.94 24.97
C PRO A 66 -1.86 -11.31 24.32
N GLY A 67 -1.93 -11.33 23.00
CA GLY A 67 -2.06 -12.52 22.17
C GLY A 67 -0.89 -12.72 21.20
N LYS A 68 -1.21 -13.02 19.94
CA LYS A 68 -0.19 -13.29 18.91
C LYS A 68 0.60 -12.04 18.55
N LEU A 69 1.90 -12.24 18.29
CA LEU A 69 2.75 -11.23 17.66
C LEU A 69 2.58 -11.31 16.14
N VAL A 70 2.37 -10.16 15.50
CA VAL A 70 2.35 -10.03 14.04
C VAL A 70 3.23 -8.87 13.61
N TRP A 71 3.56 -8.84 12.33
CA TRP A 71 4.41 -7.82 11.72
C TRP A 71 3.65 -7.12 10.60
N VAL A 72 3.43 -5.82 10.75
CA VAL A 72 2.98 -4.97 9.65
C VAL A 72 4.21 -4.49 8.90
N TYR A 73 4.26 -4.70 7.60
CA TYR A 73 5.45 -4.38 6.81
C TYR A 73 5.12 -3.64 5.53
N ALA A 74 6.11 -2.90 5.05
CA ALA A 74 6.11 -2.30 3.72
C ALA A 74 7.19 -2.98 2.87
N ALA A 75 6.90 -3.25 1.61
CA ALA A 75 7.84 -3.87 0.68
C ALA A 75 7.78 -3.24 -0.72
N GLY A 76 8.90 -3.35 -1.43
CA GLY A 76 9.07 -2.96 -2.82
C GLY A 76 9.91 -3.99 -3.57
N CYS A 77 9.96 -3.89 -4.90
CA CYS A 77 10.74 -4.75 -5.78
C CYS A 77 11.17 -3.98 -7.04
N GLY A 78 12.18 -4.49 -7.75
CA GLY A 78 12.60 -3.97 -9.05
C GLY A 78 13.91 -3.17 -9.12
N GLU A 79 14.74 -3.20 -8.08
CA GLU A 79 16.16 -2.82 -8.23
C GLU A 79 16.98 -4.10 -8.44
N ASP A 80 17.27 -4.42 -9.71
CA ASP A 80 18.17 -5.52 -10.09
C ASP A 80 19.30 -5.01 -10.98
N HIS A 81 20.53 -5.05 -10.47
CA HIS A 81 21.72 -4.65 -11.21
C HIS A 81 22.08 -5.62 -12.35
N ARG A 82 21.61 -6.87 -12.30
CA ARG A 82 21.87 -7.87 -13.33
C ARG A 82 20.94 -7.72 -14.52
N LEU A 83 19.71 -7.24 -14.29
CA LEU A 83 18.74 -6.97 -15.34
C LEU A 83 18.06 -5.61 -15.11
N PRO A 84 18.70 -4.50 -15.52
CA PRO A 84 18.20 -3.14 -15.24
C PRO A 84 16.81 -2.82 -15.80
N THR A 85 16.33 -3.61 -16.78
CA THR A 85 14.98 -3.50 -17.34
C THR A 85 13.90 -4.13 -16.46
N ALA A 86 14.27 -5.02 -15.53
CA ALA A 86 13.37 -5.69 -14.59
C ALA A 86 13.04 -4.79 -13.38
N THR A 87 12.16 -3.82 -13.62
CA THR A 87 11.93 -2.71 -12.69
C THR A 87 10.78 -2.92 -11.72
N GLY A 88 10.02 -4.03 -11.80
CA GLY A 88 9.03 -4.42 -10.79
C GLY A 88 8.05 -3.32 -10.36
N LEU A 89 7.81 -3.24 -9.04
CA LEU A 89 6.95 -2.21 -8.45
C LEU A 89 7.56 -0.81 -8.56
N LEU A 90 8.89 -0.68 -8.58
CA LEU A 90 9.57 0.60 -8.83
C LEU A 90 9.25 1.15 -10.23
N GLY A 91 9.23 0.29 -11.25
CA GLY A 91 8.86 0.62 -12.62
C GLY A 91 7.41 1.06 -12.73
N LEU A 92 6.51 0.38 -12.02
CA LEU A 92 5.12 0.82 -11.88
C LEU A 92 5.03 2.21 -11.24
N ALA A 93 5.72 2.46 -10.13
CA ALA A 93 5.72 3.76 -9.47
C ALA A 93 6.30 4.87 -10.37
N ARG A 94 7.33 4.56 -11.17
CA ARG A 94 7.90 5.48 -12.16
C ARG A 94 6.93 5.81 -13.28
N ARG A 95 6.24 4.81 -13.85
CA ARG A 95 5.20 5.05 -14.88
C ARG A 95 4.02 5.84 -14.33
N LEU A 96 3.57 5.51 -13.12
CA LEU A 96 2.52 6.24 -12.41
C LEU A 96 2.93 7.63 -11.94
N ARG A 97 4.22 7.95 -11.85
CA ARG A 97 4.70 9.21 -11.25
C ARG A 97 4.17 9.42 -9.82
N ILE A 98 3.88 8.33 -9.11
CA ILE A 98 3.36 8.27 -7.75
C ILE A 98 4.02 7.10 -7.03
N ALA A 99 4.46 7.29 -5.78
CA ALA A 99 5.08 6.21 -5.01
C ALA A 99 4.05 5.12 -4.66
N VAL A 100 4.39 3.86 -4.92
CA VAL A 100 3.56 2.69 -4.60
C VAL A 100 4.39 1.67 -3.82
N HIS A 101 3.82 1.14 -2.75
CA HIS A 101 4.41 0.06 -1.96
C HIS A 101 3.39 -1.01 -1.65
N LYS A 102 3.87 -2.23 -1.45
CA LYS A 102 3.06 -3.27 -0.80
C LYS A 102 3.03 -3.00 0.69
N VAL A 103 1.85 -3.01 1.31
CA VAL A 103 1.71 -2.98 2.78
C VAL A 103 0.79 -4.12 3.21
N SER A 104 1.23 -4.91 4.17
CA SER A 104 0.58 -6.18 4.54
C SER A 104 0.97 -6.62 5.95
N VAL A 105 0.31 -7.67 6.45
CA VAL A 105 0.57 -8.30 7.75
C VAL A 105 1.11 -9.72 7.55
N THR A 106 2.06 -10.13 8.39
CA THR A 106 2.43 -11.54 8.53
C THR A 106 2.54 -11.94 10.00
N ALA A 107 2.19 -13.18 10.30
CA ALA A 107 2.43 -13.81 11.60
C ALA A 107 3.61 -14.79 11.58
N GLN A 108 4.34 -14.86 10.46
CA GLN A 108 5.53 -15.69 10.36
C GLN A 108 6.61 -15.19 11.31
N VAL A 109 7.34 -16.13 11.92
CA VAL A 109 8.43 -15.83 12.84
C VAL A 109 9.54 -15.07 12.11
N ASN A 110 9.87 -15.49 10.89
CA ASN A 110 10.84 -14.82 10.04
C ASN A 110 10.14 -14.16 8.85
N ILE A 111 10.09 -12.84 8.85
CA ILE A 111 9.47 -12.05 7.78
C ILE A 111 10.12 -12.27 6.40
N ARG A 112 11.37 -12.76 6.34
CA ARG A 112 12.02 -13.09 5.06
C ARG A 112 11.34 -14.26 4.36
N ASP A 113 10.72 -15.18 5.10
CA ASP A 113 9.95 -16.28 4.49
C ASP A 113 8.77 -15.71 3.70
N ARG A 114 8.13 -14.66 4.23
CA ARG A 114 7.07 -13.95 3.49
C ARG A 114 7.57 -13.36 2.18
N LEU A 115 8.79 -12.81 2.15
CA LEU A 115 9.36 -12.28 0.91
C LEU A 115 9.65 -13.39 -0.11
N ARG A 116 10.12 -14.56 0.35
CA ARG A 116 10.33 -15.72 -0.52
C ARG A 116 9.02 -16.16 -1.18
N GLU A 117 7.92 -16.18 -0.43
CA GLU A 117 6.59 -16.46 -0.98
C GLU A 117 6.17 -15.41 -2.03
N LEU A 118 6.36 -14.12 -1.74
CA LEU A 118 6.05 -13.06 -2.71
C LEU A 118 6.89 -13.15 -3.99
N ASN A 119 8.16 -13.55 -3.85
CA ASN A 119 9.07 -13.77 -4.99
C ASN A 119 8.63 -14.97 -5.83
N ALA A 120 8.27 -16.07 -5.17
CA ALA A 120 7.79 -17.28 -5.84
C ALA A 120 6.47 -17.02 -6.60
N ASP A 121 5.55 -16.29 -5.98
CA ASP A 121 4.26 -15.92 -6.57
C ASP A 121 4.37 -14.80 -7.61
N ARG A 122 5.52 -14.11 -7.69
CA ARG A 122 5.70 -12.84 -8.43
C ARG A 122 4.54 -11.89 -8.18
N TYR A 123 4.21 -11.68 -6.90
CA TYR A 123 2.96 -11.06 -6.47
C TYR A 123 2.71 -9.72 -7.20
N GLY A 124 1.57 -9.58 -7.89
CA GLY A 124 1.20 -8.34 -8.57
C GLY A 124 1.89 -8.08 -9.91
N SER A 125 2.66 -9.04 -10.44
CA SER A 125 3.36 -8.92 -11.72
C SER A 125 2.43 -8.86 -12.94
N LEU A 126 1.22 -9.43 -12.85
CA LEU A 126 0.32 -9.51 -13.99
C LEU A 126 -0.40 -8.18 -14.23
N THR A 127 -0.43 -7.77 -15.48
CA THR A 127 -1.10 -6.56 -15.96
C THR A 127 -1.59 -6.77 -17.39
N THR A 128 -2.15 -5.73 -18.00
CA THR A 128 -2.60 -5.75 -19.39
C THR A 128 -1.63 -4.92 -20.23
N SER A 129 -1.20 -5.40 -21.39
CA SER A 129 -0.40 -4.62 -22.32
C SER A 129 -1.24 -3.57 -23.06
N ALA A 130 -0.60 -2.61 -23.74
CA ALA A 130 -1.29 -1.56 -24.49
C ALA A 130 -2.23 -2.09 -25.59
N ASP A 131 -1.92 -3.25 -26.16
CA ASP A 131 -2.72 -3.98 -27.15
C ASP A 131 -3.76 -4.94 -26.52
N GLY A 132 -3.89 -4.94 -25.18
CA GLY A 132 -4.99 -5.61 -24.47
C GLY A 132 -4.72 -7.04 -24.01
N TYR A 133 -3.51 -7.57 -24.19
CA TYR A 133 -3.17 -8.93 -23.75
C TYR A 133 -2.73 -8.97 -22.28
N LEU A 134 -2.98 -10.11 -21.63
CA LEU A 134 -2.43 -10.37 -20.29
C LEU A 134 -0.92 -10.55 -20.41
N CYS A 135 -0.16 -9.75 -19.67
CA CYS A 135 1.30 -9.82 -19.63
C CYS A 135 1.82 -9.84 -18.18
N SER A 136 3.11 -10.09 -18.01
CA SER A 136 3.79 -10.12 -16.72
C SER A 136 4.98 -9.16 -16.75
N ASP A 137 4.97 -8.17 -15.87
CA ASP A 137 6.11 -7.27 -15.68
C ASP A 137 7.26 -8.03 -14.99
N LEU A 138 8.49 -7.80 -15.48
CA LEU A 138 9.72 -8.32 -14.88
C LEU A 138 10.06 -7.58 -13.57
N GLY A 139 10.82 -8.24 -12.68
CA GLY A 139 11.32 -7.64 -11.43
C GLY A 139 10.35 -7.72 -10.25
N PHE A 140 9.34 -8.59 -10.32
CA PHE A 140 8.43 -8.91 -9.20
C PHE A 140 8.88 -10.13 -8.38
N ASP A 141 10.11 -10.61 -8.60
CA ASP A 141 10.75 -11.76 -7.96
C ASP A 141 11.92 -11.38 -7.04
N ASN A 142 12.11 -10.09 -6.76
CA ASN A 142 13.15 -9.55 -5.87
C ASN A 142 12.59 -8.62 -4.78
N TRP A 143 11.49 -9.02 -4.14
CA TRP A 143 10.87 -8.30 -3.03
C TRP A 143 11.83 -8.06 -1.86
N MET A 144 11.87 -6.81 -1.41
CA MET A 144 12.65 -6.35 -0.27
C MET A 144 11.79 -5.54 0.69
N LEU A 145 12.02 -5.72 1.99
CA LEU A 145 11.39 -4.91 3.03
C LEU A 145 11.94 -3.50 3.01
N GLN A 146 11.04 -2.54 3.18
CA GLN A 146 11.38 -1.12 3.37
C GLN A 146 11.38 -0.79 4.86
N HIS A 147 12.27 0.12 5.26
CA HIS A 147 12.25 0.70 6.62
C HIS A 147 10.99 1.53 6.80
N ILE A 148 10.23 1.30 7.86
CA ILE A 148 9.06 2.10 8.23
C ILE A 148 9.50 3.14 9.27
N LEU A 149 9.56 4.41 8.86
CA LEU A 149 10.13 5.50 9.68
C LEU A 149 9.08 6.59 9.99
N PRO A 150 8.19 6.37 10.98
CA PRO A 150 7.25 7.39 11.45
C PRO A 150 7.97 8.43 12.33
N PRO A 151 7.65 9.72 12.20
CA PRO A 151 8.30 10.79 12.96
C PRO A 151 7.96 10.79 14.46
N THR A 152 6.75 10.36 14.86
CA THR A 152 6.29 10.53 16.24
C THR A 152 6.40 9.28 17.13
N GLY A 153 6.75 8.11 16.57
CA GLY A 153 6.88 6.85 17.30
C GLY A 153 5.58 6.34 17.94
N PRO A 154 5.53 5.10 18.49
CA PRO A 154 4.34 4.55 19.12
C PRO A 154 3.90 5.35 20.36
N LEU A 155 2.60 5.39 20.65
CA LEU A 155 2.10 5.96 21.90
C LEU A 155 2.65 5.21 23.12
N ARG A 156 2.72 5.90 24.26
CA ARG A 156 3.16 5.28 25.51
C ARG A 156 2.24 4.11 25.88
N GLY A 157 2.82 2.96 26.23
CA GLY A 157 2.07 1.74 26.57
C GLY A 157 1.43 1.03 25.37
N SER A 158 1.62 1.54 24.14
CA SER A 158 1.11 0.93 22.93
C SER A 158 1.61 -0.51 22.78
N PRO A 159 0.76 -1.46 22.36
CA PRO A 159 1.18 -2.82 22.03
C PRO A 159 1.90 -2.91 20.67
N VAL A 160 2.24 -1.75 20.08
CA VAL A 160 2.97 -1.59 18.83
C VAL A 160 4.38 -1.10 19.13
N ALA A 161 5.39 -1.76 18.56
CA ALA A 161 6.77 -1.32 18.61
C ALA A 161 7.34 -1.13 17.20
N LEU A 162 8.27 -0.20 17.05
CA LEU A 162 9.07 -0.10 15.83
C LEU A 162 10.13 -1.20 15.85
N ALA A 163 10.08 -2.09 14.86
CA ALA A 163 11.18 -2.99 14.53
C ALA A 163 11.88 -2.47 13.27
N GLU A 164 13.06 -3.00 12.97
CA GLU A 164 13.96 -2.44 11.94
C GLU A 164 13.25 -2.15 10.59
N ARG A 165 12.44 -3.09 10.07
CA ARG A 165 11.73 -2.94 8.79
C ARG A 165 10.23 -3.26 8.87
N SER A 166 9.64 -3.12 10.05
CA SER A 166 8.25 -3.46 10.31
C SER A 166 7.72 -2.80 11.58
N LEU A 167 6.40 -2.81 11.76
CA LEU A 167 5.77 -2.58 13.05
C LEU A 167 5.53 -3.94 13.71
N ALA A 168 6.10 -4.17 14.87
CA ALA A 168 5.81 -5.32 15.71
C ALA A 168 4.50 -5.05 16.46
N VAL A 169 3.48 -5.88 16.27
CA VAL A 169 2.15 -5.65 16.86
C VAL A 169 1.75 -6.84 17.70
N ARG A 170 1.57 -6.64 19.00
CA ARG A 170 0.98 -7.64 19.89
C ARG A 170 -0.54 -7.51 19.85
N LEU A 171 -1.19 -8.40 19.09
CA LEU A 171 -2.65 -8.40 18.99
C LEU A 171 -3.30 -8.74 20.35
N PRO A 172 -4.49 -8.24 20.67
CA PRO A 172 -5.30 -8.77 21.76
C PRO A 172 -5.58 -10.27 21.55
N GLU A 173 -5.63 -11.06 22.62
CA GLU A 173 -5.88 -12.52 22.56
C GLU A 173 -7.16 -12.88 21.78
N SER A 174 -8.15 -11.98 21.82
CA SER A 174 -9.45 -12.14 21.17
C SER A 174 -9.48 -11.70 19.71
N MET A 175 -8.40 -11.17 19.16
CA MET A 175 -8.30 -10.72 17.77
C MET A 175 -7.53 -11.73 16.94
N SER A 176 -8.14 -12.24 15.88
CA SER A 176 -7.43 -13.10 14.92
C SER A 176 -6.53 -12.27 13.99
N VAL A 177 -5.43 -12.86 13.51
CA VAL A 177 -4.54 -12.23 12.51
C VAL A 177 -5.32 -11.81 11.27
N ARG A 178 -6.24 -12.66 10.79
CA ARG A 178 -7.07 -12.39 9.61
C ARG A 178 -8.03 -11.23 9.82
N GLU A 179 -8.59 -11.09 11.02
CA GLU A 179 -9.42 -9.94 11.37
C GLU A 179 -8.62 -8.65 11.36
N PHE A 180 -7.46 -8.64 12.03
CA PHE A 180 -6.55 -7.50 12.04
C PHE A 180 -6.17 -7.07 10.63
N ASP A 181 -5.75 -8.02 9.79
CA ASP A 181 -5.38 -7.82 8.39
C ASP A 181 -6.52 -7.18 7.56
N LYS A 182 -7.74 -7.72 7.68
CA LYS A 182 -8.93 -7.14 7.04
C LYS A 182 -9.20 -5.72 7.51
N GLN A 183 -9.09 -5.45 8.81
CA GLN A 183 -9.31 -4.13 9.38
C GLN A 183 -8.25 -3.13 8.91
N LEU A 184 -6.99 -3.56 8.78
CA LEU A 184 -5.90 -2.77 8.24
C LEU A 184 -6.17 -2.38 6.79
N HIS A 185 -6.43 -3.37 5.92
CA HIS A 185 -6.74 -3.12 4.51
C HIS A 185 -7.99 -2.25 4.34
N HIS A 186 -9.02 -2.47 5.16
CA HIS A 186 -10.22 -1.64 5.16
C HIS A 186 -9.92 -0.18 5.49
N ARG A 187 -9.12 0.10 6.52
CA ARG A 187 -8.73 1.48 6.90
C ARG A 187 -7.77 2.11 5.88
N MET A 188 -6.99 1.31 5.17
CA MET A 188 -6.05 1.78 4.13
C MET A 188 -6.67 1.94 2.73
N ARG A 189 -7.90 1.45 2.51
CA ARG A 189 -8.56 1.35 1.19
C ARG A 189 -8.56 2.62 0.33
N HIS A 190 -8.54 3.80 0.96
CA HIS A 190 -8.55 5.08 0.25
C HIS A 190 -7.31 5.34 -0.60
N ALA A 191 -6.22 4.62 -0.35
CA ALA A 191 -5.00 4.68 -1.15
C ALA A 191 -4.70 3.39 -1.90
N ALA A 192 -5.64 2.45 -1.99
CA ALA A 192 -5.43 1.20 -2.72
C ALA A 192 -5.32 1.47 -4.22
N LEU A 193 -4.30 0.90 -4.85
CA LEU A 193 -3.94 1.14 -6.26
C LEU A 193 -5.10 0.83 -7.23
N ASN A 194 -5.51 -0.45 -7.33
CA ASN A 194 -6.50 -0.86 -8.32
C ASN A 194 -7.85 -0.13 -8.16
N PRO A 195 -8.43 0.01 -6.93
CA PRO A 195 -9.64 0.80 -6.75
C PRO A 195 -9.50 2.26 -7.17
N TRP A 196 -8.35 2.88 -6.91
CA TRP A 196 -8.11 4.26 -7.32
C TRP A 196 -7.99 4.41 -8.84
N LEU A 197 -7.35 3.47 -9.53
CA LEU A 197 -7.28 3.45 -11.00
C LEU A 197 -8.66 3.36 -11.65
N HIS A 198 -9.65 2.80 -10.96
CA HIS A 198 -11.06 2.80 -11.37
C HIS A 198 -11.85 4.06 -10.96
N SER A 199 -11.27 4.99 -10.22
CA SER A 199 -11.93 6.25 -9.83
C SER A 199 -11.74 7.34 -10.88
N ASP A 200 -12.56 8.39 -10.84
CA ASP A 200 -12.41 9.54 -11.75
C ASP A 200 -11.04 10.20 -11.59
N ALA A 201 -10.53 10.31 -10.36
CA ALA A 201 -9.21 10.88 -10.09
C ALA A 201 -8.07 10.03 -10.67
N GLY A 202 -8.21 8.70 -10.63
CA GLY A 202 -7.25 7.79 -11.24
C GLY A 202 -7.28 7.85 -12.76
N ARG A 203 -8.47 7.83 -13.36
CA ARG A 203 -8.66 8.00 -14.81
C ARG A 203 -8.07 9.32 -15.31
N ALA A 204 -8.40 10.43 -14.67
CA ALA A 204 -7.88 11.74 -15.05
C ALA A 204 -6.35 11.83 -14.93
N HIS A 205 -5.75 11.14 -13.95
CA HIS A 205 -4.29 11.05 -13.87
C HIS A 205 -3.71 10.19 -14.99
N CYS A 206 -4.30 9.03 -15.27
CA CYS A 206 -3.91 8.16 -16.37
C CYS A 206 -3.95 8.88 -17.73
N ASP A 207 -5.00 9.66 -17.98
CA ASP A 207 -5.12 10.50 -19.17
C ASP A 207 -3.99 11.53 -19.26
N LEU A 208 -3.60 12.11 -18.12
CA LEU A 208 -2.53 13.11 -18.03
C LEU A 208 -1.14 12.53 -18.31
N ILE A 209 -0.90 11.26 -17.97
CA ILE A 209 0.37 10.57 -18.24
C ILE A 209 0.34 9.76 -19.55
N GLY A 210 -0.81 9.67 -20.22
CA GLY A 210 -0.99 8.95 -21.48
C GLY A 210 -0.88 7.42 -21.36
N ILE A 211 -1.29 6.83 -20.23
CA ILE A 211 -1.23 5.38 -20.00
C ILE A 211 -2.62 4.86 -19.62
N ALA A 212 -3.07 3.76 -20.22
CA ALA A 212 -4.38 3.21 -19.88
C ALA A 212 -4.38 2.63 -18.44
N PRO A 213 -5.44 2.81 -17.65
CA PRO A 213 -5.52 2.26 -16.28
C PRO A 213 -5.25 0.75 -16.20
N ALA A 214 -5.67 -0.03 -17.21
CA ALA A 214 -5.48 -1.47 -17.26
C ALA A 214 -3.99 -1.88 -17.25
N GLU A 215 -3.11 -1.09 -17.88
CA GLU A 215 -1.66 -1.31 -17.89
C GLU A 215 -0.99 -1.04 -16.54
N LEU A 216 -1.69 -0.37 -15.63
CA LEU A 216 -1.21 -0.03 -14.30
C LEU A 216 -1.86 -0.91 -13.22
N MET A 217 -3.01 -1.54 -13.51
CA MET A 217 -3.69 -2.48 -12.63
C MET A 217 -2.88 -3.76 -12.46
N ARG A 218 -2.94 -4.31 -11.24
CA ARG A 218 -2.08 -5.42 -10.83
C ARG A 218 -2.87 -6.64 -10.40
N HIS A 219 -2.42 -7.79 -10.86
CA HIS A 219 -2.95 -9.10 -10.53
C HIS A 219 -1.83 -10.09 -10.20
N THR A 220 -2.19 -11.16 -9.52
CA THR A 220 -1.30 -12.27 -9.18
C THR A 220 -1.90 -13.56 -9.71
N ALA A 221 -1.11 -14.41 -10.36
CA ALA A 221 -1.49 -15.78 -10.66
C ALA A 221 -1.04 -16.69 -9.52
N TYR A 222 -1.99 -17.37 -8.90
CA TYR A 222 -1.74 -18.39 -7.90
C TYR A 222 -1.89 -19.78 -8.51
N GLY A 223 -0.86 -20.61 -8.38
CA GLY A 223 -0.92 -22.02 -8.74
C GLY A 223 -1.53 -22.85 -7.61
N PHE A 224 -2.47 -23.73 -7.96
CA PHE A 224 -3.06 -24.73 -7.08
C PHE A 224 -3.00 -26.09 -7.78
N GLY A 225 -1.78 -26.66 -7.85
CA GLY A 225 -1.50 -27.82 -8.69
C GLY A 225 -1.55 -27.46 -10.18
N GLU A 226 -2.42 -28.14 -10.94
CA GLU A 226 -2.60 -27.90 -12.38
C GLU A 226 -3.41 -26.62 -12.70
N MET A 227 -4.15 -26.09 -11.72
CA MET A 227 -4.99 -24.92 -11.93
C MET A 227 -4.24 -23.63 -11.60
N LYS A 228 -4.42 -22.61 -12.45
CA LYS A 228 -4.01 -21.23 -12.16
C LYS A 228 -5.23 -20.36 -11.91
N ARG A 229 -5.23 -19.64 -10.79
CA ARG A 229 -6.23 -18.61 -10.49
C ARG A 229 -5.58 -17.23 -10.53
N VAL A 230 -6.10 -16.36 -11.39
CA VAL A 230 -5.72 -14.94 -11.40
C VAL A 230 -6.58 -14.20 -10.37
N SER A 231 -5.96 -13.35 -9.56
CA SER A 231 -6.66 -12.54 -8.56
C SER A 231 -6.08 -11.14 -8.52
N ALA A 232 -6.92 -10.12 -8.38
CA ALA A 232 -6.47 -8.74 -8.23
C ALA A 232 -5.57 -8.59 -7.01
N ALA A 233 -4.45 -7.89 -7.16
CA ALA A 233 -3.58 -7.53 -6.05
C ALA A 233 -4.30 -6.49 -5.17
N GLN A 234 -4.45 -6.79 -3.87
CA GLN A 234 -5.23 -5.96 -2.94
C GLN A 234 -4.36 -5.12 -2.00
N GLU A 235 -3.04 -5.36 -2.03
CA GLU A 235 -2.12 -4.91 -0.98
C GLU A 235 -1.14 -3.84 -1.48
N PHE A 236 -1.39 -3.25 -2.65
CA PHE A 236 -0.61 -2.12 -3.18
C PHE A 236 -1.28 -0.80 -2.86
N TYR A 237 -0.50 0.11 -2.28
CA TYR A 237 -0.97 1.40 -1.78
C TYR A 237 -0.08 2.54 -2.26
N PHE A 238 -0.69 3.69 -2.51
CA PHE A 238 0.02 4.96 -2.57
C PHE A 238 0.52 5.30 -1.17
N PHE A 239 1.77 4.97 -0.93
CA PHE A 239 2.36 4.95 0.40
C PHE A 239 3.85 5.24 0.31
N ARG A 240 4.33 6.10 1.20
CA ARG A 240 5.76 6.30 1.43
C ARG A 240 6.09 5.70 2.80
N PRO A 241 7.05 4.78 2.91
CA PRO A 241 7.38 4.12 4.17
C PRO A 241 8.14 5.05 5.15
N ARG A 242 8.05 6.37 4.99
CA ARG A 242 8.72 7.37 5.81
C ARG A 242 7.84 8.60 5.99
N GLY A 243 8.08 9.37 7.05
CA GLY A 243 7.39 10.62 7.30
C GLY A 243 5.89 10.41 7.58
N ASP A 244 5.05 11.31 7.06
CA ASP A 244 3.62 11.35 7.38
C ASP A 244 2.86 10.06 7.05
N ASP A 245 3.16 9.38 5.94
CA ASP A 245 2.44 8.16 5.59
C ASP A 245 2.80 7.02 6.55
N ALA A 246 4.07 6.90 6.96
CA ALA A 246 4.49 5.97 8.01
C ALA A 246 3.83 6.29 9.36
N ASP A 247 3.71 7.58 9.71
CA ASP A 247 2.97 8.03 10.91
C ASP A 247 1.52 7.54 10.86
N ARG A 248 0.86 7.75 9.73
CA ARG A 248 -0.54 7.36 9.53
C ARG A 248 -0.73 5.85 9.63
N LEU A 249 0.21 5.05 9.10
CA LEU A 249 0.16 3.60 9.24
C LEU A 249 0.21 3.19 10.70
N LEU A 250 1.15 3.76 11.47
CA LEU A 250 1.27 3.52 12.91
C LEU A 250 -0.03 3.88 13.64
N ARG A 251 -0.60 5.06 13.40
CA ARG A 251 -1.87 5.47 14.03
C ARG A 251 -3.05 4.61 13.63
N ILE A 252 -3.11 4.14 12.37
CA ILE A 252 -4.14 3.20 11.93
C ILE A 252 -4.02 1.88 12.69
N VAL A 253 -2.81 1.34 12.85
CA VAL A 253 -2.55 0.10 13.58
C VAL A 253 -2.96 0.23 15.04
N GLU A 254 -2.53 1.30 15.71
CA GLU A 254 -2.89 1.58 17.10
C GLU A 254 -4.40 1.72 17.30
N LEU A 255 -5.06 2.45 16.39
CA LEU A 255 -6.52 2.62 16.42
C LEU A 255 -7.25 1.28 16.28
N ILE A 256 -6.78 0.37 15.42
CA ILE A 256 -7.37 -0.97 15.27
C ILE A 256 -7.33 -1.72 16.60
N ILE A 257 -6.17 -1.73 17.26
CA ILE A 257 -6.00 -2.45 18.53
C ILE A 257 -6.85 -1.81 19.63
N HIS A 258 -6.77 -0.49 19.75
CA HIS A 258 -7.54 0.27 20.75
C HIS A 258 -9.05 0.07 20.58
N ASP A 259 -9.59 0.28 19.37
CA ASP A 259 -11.02 0.10 19.09
C ASP A 259 -11.48 -1.32 19.42
N HIS A 260 -10.69 -2.35 19.07
CA HIS A 260 -11.06 -3.73 19.35
C HIS A 260 -11.17 -4.03 20.85
N VAL A 261 -10.24 -3.50 21.65
CA VAL A 261 -10.23 -3.68 23.11
C VAL A 261 -11.36 -2.89 23.75
N MET A 262 -11.56 -1.64 23.33
CA MET A 262 -12.45 -0.70 24.01
C MET A 262 -13.91 -0.75 23.53
N ARG A 263 -14.19 -1.33 22.35
CA ARG A 263 -15.55 -1.42 21.77
C ARG A 263 -15.96 -2.87 21.48
N PRO A 264 -16.06 -3.75 22.50
CA PRO A 264 -16.36 -5.16 22.32
C PRO A 264 -17.72 -5.43 21.67
N GLN A 265 -18.69 -4.52 21.83
CA GLN A 265 -20.01 -4.61 21.20
C GLN A 265 -19.97 -4.62 19.66
N TRP A 266 -18.94 -4.01 19.05
CA TRP A 266 -18.78 -3.99 17.59
C TRP A 266 -18.22 -5.31 17.03
N ARG A 267 -17.71 -6.21 17.89
CA ARG A 267 -17.24 -7.55 17.50
C ARG A 267 -18.37 -8.42 16.95
N LYS A 268 -19.62 -8.22 17.40
CA LYS A 268 -20.79 -9.04 17.01
C LYS A 268 -21.42 -8.63 15.67
N ALA A 269 -21.15 -7.41 15.18
CA ALA A 269 -21.82 -6.84 14.00
C ALA A 269 -21.07 -7.05 12.67
N ALA A 270 -19.85 -7.58 12.69
CA ALA A 270 -19.09 -7.85 11.47
C ALA A 270 -19.68 -9.07 10.75
N SER A 271 -20.64 -8.88 9.84
CA SER A 271 -21.00 -9.93 8.89
C SER A 271 -19.77 -10.21 8.00
N TRP A 272 -19.19 -11.40 8.13
CA TRP A 272 -17.88 -11.75 7.57
C TRP A 272 -17.88 -12.09 6.07
N ARG A 273 -18.79 -11.51 5.28
CA ARG A 273 -18.87 -11.76 3.84
C ARG A 273 -17.86 -10.89 3.10
N SER A 274 -16.89 -11.50 2.43
CA SER A 274 -15.99 -10.82 1.49
C SER A 274 -16.45 -11.06 0.07
N ARG A 275 -16.53 -10.00 -0.75
CA ARG A 275 -16.79 -10.12 -2.21
C ARG A 275 -15.74 -11.00 -2.91
N ALA A 276 -14.53 -11.13 -2.34
CA ALA A 276 -13.42 -11.92 -2.89
C ALA A 276 -13.42 -13.40 -2.47
N GLN A 277 -14.40 -13.86 -1.69
CA GLN A 277 -14.56 -15.29 -1.34
C GLN A 277 -15.48 -16.05 -2.30
N GLY A 278 -16.06 -15.38 -3.30
CA GLY A 278 -16.74 -16.07 -4.41
C GLY A 278 -15.73 -16.76 -5.31
N PHE A 279 -16.11 -17.91 -5.89
CA PHE A 279 -15.34 -18.54 -6.96
C PHE A 279 -15.21 -17.54 -8.12
N GLY A 280 -13.99 -17.03 -8.36
CA GLY A 280 -13.68 -16.32 -9.60
C GLY A 280 -13.89 -17.28 -10.77
N HIS A 281 -14.45 -16.79 -11.88
CA HIS A 281 -14.60 -17.61 -13.08
C HIS A 281 -13.21 -18.16 -13.48
N GLY A 282 -13.06 -19.48 -13.42
CA GLY A 282 -11.87 -20.13 -13.94
C GLY A 282 -11.79 -19.85 -15.43
N TYR A 283 -10.79 -19.08 -15.85
CA TYR A 283 -10.47 -18.97 -17.27
C TYR A 283 -9.86 -20.30 -17.70
N GLY A 284 -10.70 -21.17 -18.25
CA GLY A 284 -10.24 -22.36 -18.97
C GLY A 284 -9.32 -21.91 -20.10
N VAL A 285 -8.10 -22.44 -20.10
CA VAL A 285 -7.16 -22.30 -21.21
C VAL A 285 -7.83 -22.91 -22.44
N ARG A 286 -8.29 -22.09 -23.38
CA ARG A 286 -8.56 -22.57 -24.73
C ARG A 286 -7.22 -22.74 -25.41
N SER A 287 -6.79 -23.99 -25.57
CA SER A 287 -5.68 -24.33 -26.46
C SER A 287 -6.01 -23.83 -27.88
N PRO A 288 -5.05 -23.24 -28.61
CA PRO A 288 -5.25 -22.93 -30.02
C PRO A 288 -5.38 -24.24 -30.79
N SER A 289 -6.50 -24.40 -31.51
CA SER A 289 -6.60 -25.39 -32.57
C SER A 289 -5.61 -24.99 -33.66
N THR A 290 -4.56 -25.79 -33.84
CA THR A 290 -3.71 -25.81 -35.04
C THR A 290 -4.56 -26.23 -36.25
N PRO A 291 -4.18 -25.81 -37.47
CA PRO A 291 -5.07 -25.62 -38.62
C PRO A 291 -5.67 -26.90 -39.20
#